data_AF-A0A7Z9S444-F1
#
_entry.id   AF-A0A7Z9S444-F1
#
_cell.length_a   1.000
_cell.length_b   1.000
_cell.length_c   1.000
_cell.angle_alpha   90.00
_cell.angle_beta   90.00
_cell.angle_gamma   90.00
#
_symmetry.space_group_name_H-M   'P 1'
#
loop_
_entity.id
_entity.type
_entity.pdbx_description
1 polymer ?
#
loop_
_entity_poly.entity_id
_entity_poly.type
_entity_poly.pdbx_seq_one_letter_code
_entity_poly.pdbx_strand_id
1 'polypeptide(L)'
;MANALGITQDGLKSALEIKSKYRKHEPLVLPGAKDRMLIPENFMNKNINLLGFEDPLPLAMVASRDPEAPMALAAATRMCPLGSTTKLIAGVMQVVGETSKHPLVRECLSFVTESDFNPTTIAEVRHHASRFIVKTREQYTLALRENLQLLLDGSIAPRQFVCD
;
A
#
# COMPACT_ATOMS: atom_id res chain seq x y z
N MET A 1 -17.23 -15.26 -7.12
CA MET A 1 -17.98 -14.45 -8.12
C MET A 1 -18.06 -13.02 -7.60
N ALA A 2 -17.74 -12.02 -8.42
CA ALA A 2 -17.93 -10.62 -8.04
C ALA A 2 -19.43 -10.30 -8.01
N ASN A 3 -19.92 -9.72 -6.93
CA ASN A 3 -21.28 -9.20 -6.90
C ASN A 3 -21.38 -7.98 -7.84
N ALA A 4 -22.59 -7.59 -8.23
CA ALA A 4 -22.85 -6.41 -9.09
C ALA A 4 -22.22 -5.09 -8.58
N LEU A 5 -21.73 -5.09 -7.34
CA LEU A 5 -21.05 -3.99 -6.67
C LEU A 5 -19.52 -3.98 -6.87
N GLY A 6 -18.94 -4.96 -7.56
CA GLY A 6 -17.49 -5.08 -7.79
C GLY A 6 -16.70 -5.56 -6.57
N ILE A 7 -17.37 -6.12 -5.56
CA ILE A 7 -16.75 -6.69 -4.35
C ILE A 7 -16.95 -8.20 -4.38
N THR A 8 -15.87 -8.94 -4.14
CA THR A 8 -15.90 -10.41 -4.06
C THR A 8 -15.87 -10.88 -2.59
N GLN A 9 -16.40 -12.08 -2.36
CA GLN A 9 -16.33 -12.74 -1.04
C GLN A 9 -14.88 -13.03 -0.63
N ASP A 10 -14.02 -13.40 -1.59
CA ASP A 10 -12.61 -13.65 -1.35
C ASP A 10 -11.88 -12.35 -0.96
N GLY A 11 -12.19 -11.24 -1.64
CA GLY A 11 -11.68 -9.91 -1.29
C GLY A 11 -12.12 -9.46 0.09
N LEU A 12 -13.38 -9.71 0.47
CA LEU A 12 -13.84 -9.38 1.83
C LEU A 12 -13.10 -10.19 2.89
N LYS A 13 -12.88 -11.49 2.64
CA LYS A 13 -12.07 -12.34 3.52
C LYS A 13 -10.62 -11.82 3.62
N SER A 14 -9.99 -11.51 2.48
CA SER A 14 -8.63 -10.96 2.45
C SER A 14 -8.52 -9.62 3.19
N ALA A 15 -9.52 -8.73 3.08
CA ALA A 15 -9.51 -7.45 3.79
C ALA A 15 -9.58 -7.64 5.32
N LEU A 16 -10.38 -8.61 5.79
CA LEU A 16 -10.47 -8.95 7.21
C LEU A 16 -9.19 -9.60 7.73
N GLU A 17 -8.54 -10.44 6.92
CA GLU A 17 -7.24 -11.03 7.24
C GLU A 17 -6.15 -9.95 7.35
N ILE A 18 -6.07 -9.01 6.39
CA ILE A 18 -5.14 -7.87 6.43
C ILE A 18 -5.35 -7.06 7.72
N LYS A 19 -6.62 -6.73 8.03
CA LYS A 19 -6.96 -6.02 9.27
C LYS A 19 -6.51 -6.77 10.52
N SER A 20 -6.66 -8.10 10.54
CA SER A 20 -6.21 -8.94 11.66
C SER A 20 -4.69 -8.94 11.79
N LYS A 21 -3.95 -9.07 10.67
CA LYS A 21 -2.48 -9.03 10.65
C LYS A 21 -1.92 -7.71 11.16
N TYR A 22 -2.45 -6.59 10.66
CA TYR A 22 -2.03 -5.28 11.15
C TYR A 22 -2.29 -5.07 12.65
N ARG A 23 -3.41 -5.60 13.18
CA ARG A 23 -3.67 -5.59 14.63
C ARG A 23 -2.67 -6.41 15.43
N LYS A 24 -2.08 -7.44 14.82
CA LYS A 24 -1.03 -8.29 15.43
C LYS A 24 0.38 -7.80 15.12
N HIS A 25 0.54 -6.66 14.44
CA HIS A 25 1.83 -6.17 13.94
C HIS A 25 2.56 -7.19 13.04
N GLU A 26 1.80 -8.00 12.31
CA GLU A 26 2.33 -8.97 11.36
C GLU A 26 2.46 -8.34 9.96
N PRO A 27 3.57 -8.58 9.25
CA PRO A 27 3.75 -8.06 7.91
C PRO A 27 2.83 -8.77 6.90
N LEU A 28 2.55 -8.08 5.80
CA LEU A 28 1.95 -8.71 4.64
C LEU A 28 2.98 -9.61 3.95
N VAL A 29 2.50 -10.73 3.44
CA VAL A 29 3.32 -11.78 2.80
C VAL A 29 2.90 -11.86 1.34
N LEU A 30 3.87 -12.05 0.45
CA LEU A 30 3.62 -12.17 -0.98
C LEU A 30 2.72 -13.39 -1.25
N PRO A 31 1.57 -13.22 -1.91
CA PRO A 31 0.72 -14.35 -2.29
C PRO A 31 1.52 -15.38 -3.11
N GLY A 32 1.47 -16.65 -2.71
CA GLY A 32 2.23 -17.74 -3.34
C GLY A 32 3.65 -17.96 -2.81
N ALA A 33 4.21 -17.05 -2.00
CA ALA A 33 5.53 -17.20 -1.38
C ALA A 33 5.45 -16.88 0.12
N LYS A 34 5.18 -17.91 0.94
CA LYS A 34 4.90 -17.76 2.39
C LYS A 34 6.07 -17.20 3.20
N ASP A 35 7.27 -17.31 2.66
CA ASP A 35 8.55 -16.92 3.24
C ASP A 35 9.01 -15.51 2.82
N ARG A 36 8.26 -14.84 1.94
CA ARG A 36 8.65 -13.52 1.41
C ARG A 36 7.67 -12.44 1.83
N MET A 37 8.17 -11.41 2.51
CA MET A 37 7.39 -10.21 2.80
C MET A 37 6.95 -9.55 1.48
N LEU A 38 5.73 -9.04 1.49
CA LEU A 38 5.21 -8.22 0.41
C LEU A 38 5.80 -6.82 0.54
N ILE A 39 6.56 -6.41 -0.47
CA ILE A 39 7.16 -5.07 -0.55
C ILE A 39 6.33 -4.17 -1.49
N PRO A 40 6.39 -2.82 -1.33
CA PRO A 40 5.60 -1.89 -2.12
C PRO A 40 5.78 -2.02 -3.64
N GLU A 41 7.00 -2.33 -4.10
CA GLU A 41 7.32 -2.51 -5.51
C GLU A 41 6.56 -3.70 -6.11
N ASN A 42 6.57 -4.82 -5.40
CA ASN A 42 5.82 -6.01 -5.78
C ASN A 42 4.31 -5.75 -5.71
N PHE A 43 3.88 -5.01 -4.68
CA PHE A 43 2.49 -4.63 -4.49
C PHE A 43 1.98 -3.77 -5.65
N MET A 44 2.78 -2.84 -6.17
CA MET A 44 2.40 -1.96 -7.28
C MET A 44 2.54 -2.64 -8.66
N ASN A 45 3.34 -3.70 -8.76
CA ASN A 45 3.59 -4.42 -10.01
C ASN A 45 2.34 -5.19 -10.47
N LYS A 46 1.73 -4.73 -11.57
CA LYS A 46 0.54 -5.34 -12.17
C LYS A 46 0.80 -6.73 -12.77
N ASN A 47 2.06 -7.07 -13.04
CA ASN A 47 2.42 -8.37 -13.58
C ASN A 47 2.48 -9.46 -12.50
N ILE A 48 2.38 -9.08 -11.23
CA ILE A 48 2.30 -10.02 -10.11
C ILE A 48 0.83 -10.19 -9.75
N ASN A 49 0.34 -11.43 -9.84
CA ASN A 49 -0.99 -11.80 -9.39
C ASN A 49 -1.01 -11.80 -7.85
N LEU A 50 -1.69 -10.82 -7.26
CA LEU A 50 -1.82 -10.71 -5.81
C LEU A 50 -3.03 -11.48 -5.25
N LEU A 51 -3.68 -12.32 -6.06
CA LEU A 51 -4.88 -13.08 -5.72
C LEU A 51 -5.95 -12.15 -5.11
N GLY A 52 -6.50 -12.51 -3.95
CA GLY A 52 -7.54 -11.73 -3.27
C GLY A 52 -7.11 -10.32 -2.88
N PHE A 53 -5.82 -9.95 -2.89
CA PHE A 53 -5.40 -8.58 -2.59
C PHE A 53 -5.70 -7.58 -3.71
N GLU A 54 -6.05 -8.03 -4.91
CA GLU A 54 -6.39 -7.12 -6.03
C GLU A 54 -7.79 -6.53 -5.91
N ASP A 55 -8.61 -7.06 -5.00
CA ASP A 55 -9.96 -6.56 -4.80
C ASP A 55 -9.99 -5.17 -4.15
N PRO A 56 -11.03 -4.35 -4.42
CA PRO A 56 -11.11 -2.99 -3.91
C PRO A 56 -11.01 -2.88 -2.38
N LEU A 57 -11.61 -3.82 -1.63
CA LEU A 57 -11.62 -3.77 -0.17
C LEU A 57 -10.25 -4.07 0.47
N PRO A 58 -9.51 -5.11 0.05
CA PRO A 58 -8.12 -5.31 0.45
C PRO A 58 -7.22 -4.13 0.13
N LEU A 59 -7.30 -3.58 -1.09
CA LEU A 59 -6.52 -2.41 -1.50
C LEU A 59 -6.85 -1.19 -0.61
N ALA A 60 -8.14 -0.94 -0.35
CA ALA A 60 -8.57 0.11 0.56
C ALA A 60 -8.06 -0.10 1.99
N MET A 61 -8.08 -1.33 2.50
CA MET A 61 -7.59 -1.65 3.83
C MET A 61 -6.10 -1.33 3.97
N VAL A 62 -5.28 -1.71 2.99
CA VAL A 62 -3.84 -1.40 2.96
C VAL A 62 -3.62 0.11 2.83
N ALA A 63 -4.27 0.77 1.87
CA ALA A 63 -4.13 2.21 1.63
C ALA A 63 -4.52 3.09 2.85
N SER A 64 -5.50 2.65 3.65
CA SER A 64 -5.93 3.38 4.84
C SER A 64 -5.12 3.06 6.10
N ARG A 65 -4.64 1.82 6.27
CA ARG A 65 -4.14 1.32 7.56
C ARG A 65 -2.67 0.93 7.58
N ASP A 66 -2.01 0.80 6.44
CA ASP A 66 -0.62 0.36 6.43
C ASP A 66 0.28 1.34 7.23
N PRO A 67 1.19 0.82 8.07
CA PRO A 67 2.11 1.66 8.83
C PRO A 67 2.94 2.58 7.94
N GLU A 68 3.36 2.09 6.77
CA GLU A 68 4.33 2.71 5.88
C GLU A 68 3.67 3.46 4.72
N ALA A 69 4.12 4.71 4.49
CA ALA A 69 3.66 5.52 3.37
C ALA A 69 3.87 4.84 1.99
N PRO A 70 5.02 4.23 1.66
CA PRO A 70 5.22 3.64 0.34
C PRO A 70 4.27 2.46 0.06
N MET A 71 3.95 1.64 1.07
CA MET A 71 3.01 0.53 0.90
C MET A 71 1.57 1.02 0.74
N ALA A 72 1.15 1.98 1.58
CA ALA A 72 -0.17 2.59 1.46
C ALA A 72 -0.38 3.25 0.07
N LEU A 73 0.66 3.93 -0.43
CA LEU A 73 0.64 4.56 -1.75
C LEU A 73 0.62 3.52 -2.88
N ALA A 74 1.37 2.42 -2.76
CA ALA A 74 1.30 1.31 -3.71
C ALA A 74 -0.12 0.73 -3.81
N ALA A 75 -0.82 0.59 -2.68
CA ALA A 75 -2.20 0.13 -2.65
C ALA A 75 -3.19 1.14 -3.26
N ALA A 76 -3.07 2.42 -2.90
CA ALA A 76 -3.90 3.48 -3.45
C ALA A 76 -3.77 3.57 -4.98
N THR A 77 -2.54 3.51 -5.50
CA THR A 77 -2.29 3.56 -6.95
C THR A 77 -2.80 2.33 -7.70
N ARG A 78 -2.74 1.13 -7.09
CA ARG A 78 -3.32 -0.08 -7.69
C ARG A 78 -4.86 -0.05 -7.68
N MET A 79 -5.46 0.67 -6.74
CA MET A 79 -6.91 0.87 -6.64
C MET A 79 -7.45 1.89 -7.66
N CYS A 80 -6.65 2.87 -8.08
CA CYS A 80 -7.09 3.97 -8.96
C CYS A 80 -7.86 3.54 -10.23
N PRO A 81 -7.42 2.53 -11.01
CA PRO A 81 -8.17 2.07 -12.18
C PRO A 81 -9.53 1.44 -11.85
N LEU A 82 -9.76 1.02 -10.60
CA LEU A 82 -11.01 0.41 -10.17
C LEU A 82 -12.07 1.47 -9.83
N GLY A 83 -11.67 2.72 -9.57
CA GLY A 83 -12.56 3.79 -9.14
C GLY A 83 -13.69 4.12 -10.11
N SER A 84 -13.44 4.00 -11.41
CA SER A 84 -14.44 4.25 -12.47
C SER A 84 -15.40 3.09 -12.70
N THR A 85 -15.22 1.94 -12.05
CA THR A 85 -16.03 0.74 -12.33
C THR A 85 -17.42 0.81 -11.72
N THR A 86 -17.55 1.28 -10.48
CA THR A 86 -18.86 1.45 -9.81
C THR A 86 -18.84 2.65 -8.88
N LYS A 87 -20.03 3.26 -8.66
CA LYS A 87 -20.21 4.35 -7.68
C LYS A 87 -19.80 3.95 -6.26
N LEU A 88 -19.96 2.66 -5.91
CA LEU A 88 -19.54 2.17 -4.60
C LEU A 88 -18.02 2.21 -4.46
N ILE A 89 -17.28 1.76 -5.47
CA ILE A 89 -15.81 1.74 -5.42
C ILE A 89 -15.27 3.17 -5.43
N ALA A 90 -15.85 4.08 -6.21
CA ALA A 90 -15.53 5.51 -6.13
C ALA A 90 -15.74 6.07 -4.70
N GLY A 91 -16.87 5.75 -4.06
CA GLY A 91 -17.13 6.13 -2.67
C GLY A 91 -16.14 5.52 -1.67
N VAL A 92 -15.73 4.26 -1.87
CA VAL A 92 -14.67 3.63 -1.05
C VAL A 92 -13.36 4.39 -1.21
N MET A 93 -12.97 4.77 -2.42
CA MET A 93 -11.75 5.56 -2.65
C MET A 93 -11.80 6.92 -1.95
N GLN A 94 -12.95 7.60 -1.97
CA GLN A 94 -13.14 8.85 -1.23
C GLN A 94 -12.92 8.63 0.28
N VAL A 95 -13.55 7.60 0.86
CA VAL A 95 -13.36 7.26 2.29
C VAL A 95 -11.90 6.94 2.60
N VAL A 96 -11.18 6.25 1.70
CA VAL A 96 -9.74 5.99 1.86
C VAL A 96 -8.95 7.30 1.87
N GLY A 97 -9.27 8.25 0.98
CA GLY A 97 -8.65 9.58 0.95
C GLY A 97 -8.88 10.36 2.25
N GLU A 98 -10.07 10.27 2.83
CA GLU A 98 -10.41 10.94 4.09
C GLU A 98 -9.77 10.27 5.31
N THR A 99 -9.68 8.93 5.30
CA THR A 99 -9.25 8.14 6.47
C THR A 99 -7.77 7.78 6.49
N SER A 100 -7.08 7.82 5.33
CA SER A 100 -5.66 7.49 5.28
C SER A 100 -4.86 8.46 6.14
N LYS A 101 -3.88 7.95 6.88
CA LYS A 101 -2.99 8.77 7.71
C LYS A 101 -1.87 9.44 6.91
N HIS A 102 -1.67 9.02 5.66
CA HIS A 102 -0.55 9.44 4.81
C HIS A 102 -0.99 10.57 3.87
N PRO A 103 -0.42 11.79 3.97
CA PRO A 103 -0.82 12.92 3.11
C PRO A 103 -0.72 12.62 1.61
N LEU A 104 0.34 11.93 1.19
CA LEU A 104 0.56 11.53 -0.21
C LEU A 104 -0.57 10.64 -0.77
N VAL A 105 -1.16 9.79 0.07
CA VAL A 105 -2.30 8.96 -0.35
C VAL A 105 -3.54 9.82 -0.56
N ARG A 106 -3.77 10.81 0.32
CA ARG A 106 -4.90 11.74 0.19
C ARG A 106 -4.78 12.57 -1.09
N GLU A 107 -3.62 13.16 -1.33
CA GLU A 107 -3.34 13.96 -2.54
C GLU A 107 -3.50 13.12 -3.82
N CYS A 108 -2.94 11.90 -3.83
CA CYS A 108 -3.09 10.95 -4.93
C CYS A 108 -4.56 10.67 -5.26
N LEU A 109 -5.36 10.34 -4.24
CA LEU A 109 -6.76 9.99 -4.45
C LEU A 109 -7.62 11.21 -4.80
N SER A 110 -7.35 12.38 -4.22
CA SER A 110 -8.01 13.65 -4.58
C SER A 110 -7.79 13.96 -6.04
N PHE A 111 -6.53 13.94 -6.49
CA PHE A 111 -6.16 14.26 -7.87
C PHE A 111 -6.80 13.32 -8.88
N VAL A 112 -6.79 12.01 -8.62
CA VAL A 112 -7.43 11.02 -9.50
C VAL A 112 -8.95 11.19 -9.52
N THR A 113 -9.57 11.47 -8.36
CA THR A 113 -11.02 11.66 -8.26
C THR A 113 -11.47 12.94 -8.97
N GLU A 114 -10.73 14.05 -8.81
CA GLU A 114 -10.97 15.33 -9.50
C GLU A 114 -10.83 15.21 -11.02
N SER A 115 -9.94 14.32 -11.48
CA SER A 115 -9.75 14.03 -12.91
C SER A 115 -10.79 13.07 -13.51
N ASP A 116 -11.82 12.66 -12.75
CA ASP A 116 -12.78 11.64 -13.13
C ASP A 116 -12.11 10.33 -13.58
N PHE A 117 -11.10 9.89 -12.84
CA PHE A 117 -10.35 8.66 -13.11
C PHE A 117 -9.72 8.61 -14.51
N ASN A 118 -9.27 9.75 -15.03
CA ASN A 118 -8.63 9.82 -16.33
C ASN A 118 -7.40 8.88 -16.42
N PRO A 119 -7.32 7.99 -17.44
CA PRO A 119 -6.22 7.04 -17.57
C PRO A 119 -4.82 7.68 -17.61
N THR A 120 -4.69 8.86 -18.22
CA THR A 120 -3.42 9.61 -18.30
C THR A 120 -2.99 10.07 -16.91
N THR A 121 -3.92 10.65 -16.16
CA THR A 121 -3.69 11.08 -14.77
C THR A 121 -3.32 9.90 -13.88
N ILE A 122 -4.00 8.76 -14.02
CA ILE A 122 -3.66 7.53 -13.30
C ILE A 122 -2.25 7.04 -13.66
N ALA A 123 -1.84 7.14 -14.93
CA ALA A 123 -0.50 6.75 -15.36
C ALA A 123 0.58 7.67 -14.77
N GLU A 124 0.34 8.98 -14.71
CA GLU A 124 1.23 9.96 -14.06
C GLU A 124 1.36 9.68 -12.57
N VAL A 125 0.25 9.52 -11.86
CA VAL A 125 0.22 9.17 -10.44
C VAL A 125 0.99 7.89 -10.17
N ARG A 126 0.81 6.86 -11.00
CA ARG A 126 1.56 5.60 -10.91
C ARG A 126 3.06 5.82 -11.11
N HIS A 127 3.45 6.66 -12.07
CA HIS A 127 4.86 6.99 -12.30
C HIS A 127 5.48 7.70 -11.10
N HIS A 128 4.79 8.69 -10.53
CA HIS A 128 5.22 9.41 -9.33
C HIS A 128 5.32 8.49 -8.12
N ALA A 129 4.32 7.65 -7.88
CA ALA A 129 4.33 6.66 -6.79
C ALA A 129 5.51 5.68 -6.93
N SER A 130 5.78 5.20 -8.15
CA SER A 130 6.91 4.32 -8.40
C SER A 130 8.25 4.97 -8.05
N ARG A 131 8.45 6.23 -8.46
CA ARG A 131 9.68 6.97 -8.13
C ARG A 131 9.80 7.23 -6.63
N PHE A 132 8.69 7.57 -5.98
CA PHE A 132 8.64 7.78 -4.54
C PHE A 132 9.05 6.50 -3.80
N ILE A 133 8.42 5.36 -4.12
CA ILE A 133 8.71 4.05 -3.50
C ILE A 133 10.19 3.69 -3.63
N VAL A 134 10.76 3.80 -4.83
CA VAL A 134 12.18 3.49 -5.07
C VAL A 134 13.08 4.39 -4.24
N LYS A 135 12.83 5.70 -4.23
CA LYS A 135 13.62 6.67 -3.47
C LYS A 135 13.54 6.41 -1.96
N THR A 136 12.35 6.14 -1.43
CA THR A 136 12.16 5.84 -0.01
C THR A 136 12.90 4.56 0.39
N ARG A 137 12.88 3.52 -0.47
CA ARG A 137 13.64 2.30 -0.23
C ARG A 137 15.15 2.54 -0.17
N GLU A 138 15.69 3.37 -1.07
CA GLU A 138 17.11 3.75 -1.03
C GLU A 138 17.46 4.48 0.28
N GLN A 139 16.62 5.42 0.70
CA GLN A 139 16.80 6.16 1.96
C GLN A 139 16.74 5.24 3.18
N TYR A 140 15.76 4.34 3.26
CA TYR A 140 15.65 3.37 4.36
C TYR A 140 16.83 2.40 4.38
N THR A 141 17.31 1.96 3.21
CA THR A 141 18.48 1.08 3.12
C THR A 141 19.74 1.80 3.60
N LEU A 142 19.91 3.07 3.24
CA LEU A 142 21.04 3.88 3.70
C LEU A 142 20.99 4.09 5.22
N ALA A 143 19.85 4.51 5.76
CA ALA A 143 19.65 4.70 7.19
C ALA A 143 19.90 3.40 7.99
N LEU A 144 19.43 2.25 7.49
CA LEU A 144 19.67 0.96 8.13
C LEU A 144 21.17 0.62 8.15
N ARG A 145 21.90 0.88 7.05
CA ARG A 145 23.35 0.65 7.00
C ARG A 145 24.10 1.52 7.99
N GLU A 146 23.74 2.80 8.09
CA GLU A 146 24.32 3.73 9.07
C GLU A 146 24.02 3.29 10.51
N ASN A 147 22.78 2.92 10.82
CA ASN A 147 22.40 2.43 12.15
C ASN A 147 23.15 1.15 12.53
N LEU A 148 23.33 0.22 11.58
CA LEU A 148 24.13 -0.99 11.80
C LEU A 148 25.60 -0.68 12.03
N GLN A 149 26.16 0.28 11.30
CA GLN A 149 27.54 0.71 11.51
C GLN A 149 27.73 1.34 12.88
N LEU A 150 26.84 2.26 13.30
CA LEU A 150 26.88 2.86 14.64
C LEU A 150 26.76 1.81 15.75
N LEU A 151 25.99 0.75 15.52
CA LEU A 151 25.87 -0.37 16.47
C LEU A 151 27.18 -1.17 16.56
N LEU A 152 27.82 -1.45 15.43
CA LEU A 152 29.11 -2.15 15.38
C LEU A 152 30.23 -1.32 16.03
N ASP A 153 30.21 -0.01 15.82
CA ASP A 153 31.18 0.93 16.39
C ASP A 153 30.93 1.24 17.88
N GLY A 154 29.86 0.67 18.47
CA GLY A 154 29.49 0.88 19.88
C GLY A 154 28.97 2.29 20.19
N SER A 155 28.67 3.08 19.16
CA SER A 155 28.21 4.46 19.27
C SER A 155 26.74 4.58 19.69
N ILE A 156 25.94 3.53 19.44
CA ILE A 156 24.56 3.42 19.93
C ILE A 156 24.39 2.16 20.78
N ALA A 157 23.59 2.25 21.84
CA ALA A 157 23.28 1.08 22.65
C ALA A 157 22.36 0.12 21.87
N PRO A 158 22.52 -1.22 21.97
CA PRO A 158 21.64 -2.18 21.30
C PRO A 158 20.16 -1.98 21.61
N ARG A 159 19.82 -1.44 22.79
CA ARG A 159 18.43 -1.13 23.17
C ARG A 159 17.84 0.03 22.38
N GLN A 160 18.66 1.01 21.99
CA GLN A 160 18.22 2.14 21.17
C GLN A 160 18.04 1.73 19.69
N PHE A 161 18.78 0.73 19.23
CA PHE A 161 18.63 0.18 17.87
C PHE A 161 17.28 -0.55 17.65
N VAL A 162 16.65 -1.08 18.71
CA VAL A 162 15.43 -1.91 18.63
C VAL A 162 14.18 -1.17 19.09
N CYS A 163 14.29 0.08 19.57
CA CYS A 163 13.19 0.79 20.23
C CYS A 163 12.28 1.63 19.32
N ASP A 164 12.56 1.74 18.02
CA ASP A 164 11.76 2.52 17.07
C ASP A 164 10.93 1.63 16.13
#